data_AF-A0A6I5WYP0-F1
#
_entry.id   AF-A0A6I5WYP0-F1
#
_cell.length_a   1.000
_cell.length_b   1.000
_cell.length_c   1.000
_cell.angle_alpha   90.00
_cell.angle_beta   90.00
_cell.angle_gamma   90.00
#
_symmetry.space_group_name_H-M   'P 1'
#
loop_
_entity.id
_entity.type
_entity.pdbx_description
1 polymer ?
#
loop_
_entity_poly.entity_id
_entity_poly.type
_entity_poly.pdbx_seq_one_letter_code
_entity_poly.pdbx_strand_id
1 'polypeptide(L)'
;MAAWLAAVALAGLAAIQSFALALGPGGVDTAIATGWAGGEKYAAKAALSYITNARTPPFAEIERLSREGLRRKPLNPAALTLIGFARERRGDEAGSLRLFETAQRVSRRDVLTQLAFVNGLAAKGDLAGTLDHYDVALRTNNSAVELMTPILGNAMRDTRIQKGFAGLVRQRPPWLLVVLDNMSSTTQFPGGLAKSLALAGGLPRTPPFPEIEQRLLARVLASDGPIAAREYFLSLPGARSADLTTLSFDARTTNPDFAPLVWTEIADPNASGAFVRDGGMLSLQGSAAPNSSGVLASRMMFLPAGQYRVSGRSAVNGDPGAALTMTIRCLVDGRDLANWKGKFGTPLPPLTITPACATQKVDVMLGAGEGSNGAEARLTGLSLKRGG
;
A
#
# COMPACT_ATOMS: atom_id res chain seq x y z
N MET A 1 15.30 3.93 -24.74
CA MET A 1 15.93 4.77 -23.70
C MET A 1 15.22 6.11 -23.52
N ALA A 2 14.81 6.82 -24.58
CA ALA A 2 14.03 8.07 -24.49
C ALA A 2 12.60 7.95 -23.92
N ALA A 3 11.97 6.77 -24.02
CA ALA A 3 10.63 6.52 -23.47
C ALA A 3 10.56 6.49 -21.93
N TRP A 4 11.70 6.22 -21.24
CA TRP A 4 11.78 6.19 -19.78
C TRP A 4 11.72 7.59 -19.14
N LEU A 5 12.30 8.60 -19.80
CA LEU A 5 12.29 9.99 -19.32
C LEU A 5 10.90 10.64 -19.48
N ALA A 6 10.19 10.32 -20.57
CA ALA A 6 8.84 10.83 -20.81
C ALA A 6 7.79 10.23 -19.85
N ALA A 7 7.91 8.94 -19.50
CA ALA A 7 6.95 8.27 -18.63
C ALA A 7 7.16 8.53 -17.13
N VAL A 8 8.34 9.03 -16.71
CA VAL A 8 8.55 9.57 -15.35
C VAL A 8 7.98 10.99 -15.26
N ALA A 9 8.14 11.80 -16.31
CA ALA A 9 7.57 13.14 -16.39
C ALA A 9 6.02 13.16 -16.45
N LEU A 10 5.40 12.25 -17.20
CA LEU A 10 3.95 12.18 -17.39
C LEU A 10 3.18 11.59 -16.19
N ALA A 11 3.76 10.60 -15.47
CA ALA A 11 3.11 10.03 -14.29
C ALA A 11 3.20 10.95 -13.06
N GLY A 12 4.24 11.78 -12.98
CA GLY A 12 4.33 12.86 -11.99
C GLY A 12 3.22 13.90 -12.15
N LEU A 13 2.88 14.28 -13.40
CA LEU A 13 1.91 15.33 -13.72
C LEU A 13 0.48 15.07 -13.16
N ALA A 14 0.03 13.83 -13.05
CA ALA A 14 -1.30 13.51 -12.51
C ALA A 14 -1.36 13.55 -10.96
N ALA A 15 -0.31 13.14 -10.27
CA ALA A 15 -0.22 13.25 -8.80
C ALA A 15 -0.04 14.72 -8.34
N ILE A 16 0.61 15.52 -9.17
CA ILE A 16 0.90 16.94 -8.98
C ILE A 16 -0.36 17.83 -9.02
N GLN A 17 -1.37 17.48 -9.83
CA GLN A 17 -2.64 18.22 -9.88
C GLN A 17 -3.38 18.21 -8.53
N SER A 18 -3.19 17.17 -7.71
CA SER A 18 -3.82 17.06 -6.39
C SER A 18 -3.14 17.96 -5.34
N PHE A 19 -1.83 18.21 -5.47
CA PHE A 19 -1.09 19.10 -4.57
C PHE A 19 -1.41 20.58 -4.82
N ALA A 20 -1.68 20.94 -6.07
CA ALA A 20 -2.14 22.28 -6.45
C ALA A 20 -3.56 22.61 -5.94
N LEU A 21 -4.40 21.59 -5.74
CA LEU A 21 -5.77 21.74 -5.23
C LEU A 21 -5.82 21.87 -3.69
N ALA A 22 -4.86 21.33 -2.95
CA ALA A 22 -4.83 21.38 -1.49
C ALA A 22 -4.46 22.76 -0.90
N LEU A 23 -3.74 23.60 -1.66
CA LEU A 23 -3.39 24.97 -1.22
C LEU A 23 -4.46 26.02 -1.53
N GLY A 24 -5.48 25.64 -2.31
CA GLY A 24 -6.52 26.54 -2.79
C GLY A 24 -5.99 27.72 -3.62
N PRO A 25 -6.85 28.42 -4.39
CA PRO A 25 -6.43 29.57 -5.19
C PRO A 25 -6.06 30.83 -4.38
N GLY A 26 -5.91 30.76 -3.05
CA GLY A 26 -5.75 31.94 -2.19
C GLY A 26 -4.96 31.77 -0.90
N GLY A 27 -4.57 30.54 -0.50
CA GLY A 27 -3.73 30.31 0.69
C GLY A 27 -2.29 30.80 0.51
N VAL A 28 -1.83 30.83 -0.74
CA VAL A 28 -0.51 31.35 -1.14
C VAL A 28 -0.47 32.88 -1.07
N ASP A 29 -1.54 33.55 -1.50
CA ASP A 29 -1.62 35.03 -1.56
C ASP A 29 -1.81 35.68 -0.18
N THR A 30 -2.47 35.00 0.77
CA THR A 30 -2.60 35.49 2.15
C THR A 30 -1.31 35.34 2.96
N ALA A 31 -0.52 34.30 2.71
CA ALA A 31 0.81 34.14 3.30
C ALA A 31 1.86 35.14 2.72
N ILE A 32 1.62 35.63 1.50
CA ILE A 32 2.43 36.68 0.85
C ILE A 32 2.31 38.02 1.58
N ALA A 33 1.12 38.36 2.09
CA ALA A 33 0.82 39.68 2.67
C ALA A 33 1.50 39.99 4.01
N THR A 34 1.96 38.99 4.77
CA THR A 34 2.35 39.17 6.19
C THR A 34 3.86 39.31 6.46
N GLY A 35 4.70 39.46 5.42
CA GLY A 35 6.06 40.03 5.56
C GLY A 35 7.12 39.26 6.38
N TRP A 36 6.80 38.13 7.04
CA TRP A 36 7.64 37.59 8.12
C TRP A 36 8.78 36.60 7.77
N ALA A 37 8.99 36.19 6.51
CA ALA A 37 9.99 35.16 6.17
C ALA A 37 10.69 35.41 4.82
N GLY A 38 12.00 35.67 4.84
CA GLY A 38 12.82 35.76 3.62
C GLY A 38 13.26 34.38 3.12
N GLY A 39 13.23 34.15 1.81
CA GLY A 39 13.76 32.95 1.14
C GLY A 39 12.85 31.71 1.20
N GLU A 40 12.37 31.34 2.39
CA GLU A 40 11.50 30.17 2.61
C GLU A 40 10.19 30.25 1.81
N LYS A 41 9.65 31.46 1.64
CA LYS A 41 8.43 31.75 0.86
C LYS A 41 8.53 31.37 -0.63
N TYR A 42 9.73 31.37 -1.20
CA TYR A 42 9.97 31.04 -2.61
C TYR A 42 10.40 29.59 -2.81
N ALA A 43 10.82 28.93 -1.73
CA ALA A 43 11.32 27.57 -1.76
C ALA A 43 10.25 26.57 -2.20
N ALA A 44 9.06 26.65 -1.60
CA ALA A 44 7.93 25.79 -1.96
C ALA A 44 7.46 26.01 -3.41
N LYS A 45 7.36 27.27 -3.86
CA LYS A 45 6.94 27.61 -5.23
C LYS A 45 7.96 27.17 -6.27
N ALA A 46 9.26 27.36 -6.02
CA ALA A 46 10.30 26.94 -6.94
C ALA A 46 10.50 25.41 -6.96
N ALA A 47 10.37 24.73 -5.81
CA ALA A 47 10.36 23.27 -5.75
C ALA A 47 9.22 22.71 -6.60
N LEU A 48 8.02 23.25 -6.43
CA LEU A 48 6.85 22.85 -7.20
C LEU A 48 7.07 23.13 -8.70
N SER A 49 7.52 24.33 -9.09
CA SER A 49 7.80 24.66 -10.50
C SER A 49 8.87 23.77 -11.14
N TYR A 50 9.91 23.40 -10.38
CA TYR A 50 10.96 22.48 -10.84
C TYR A 50 10.40 21.06 -11.05
N ILE A 51 9.65 20.54 -10.08
CA ILE A 51 9.04 19.19 -10.15
C ILE A 51 7.98 19.08 -11.25
N THR A 52 7.22 20.16 -11.49
CA THR A 52 6.13 20.20 -12.47
C THR A 52 6.57 20.55 -13.89
N ASN A 53 7.83 20.96 -14.09
CA ASN A 53 8.30 21.63 -15.31
C ASN A 53 7.37 22.79 -15.74
N ALA A 54 6.64 23.39 -14.79
CA ALA A 54 5.69 24.45 -15.07
C ALA A 54 6.42 25.74 -15.44
N ARG A 55 5.79 26.56 -16.30
CA ARG A 55 6.37 27.79 -16.86
C ARG A 55 6.44 29.00 -15.90
N THR A 56 6.16 28.90 -14.60
CA THR A 56 6.21 30.11 -13.73
C THR A 56 6.42 29.77 -12.24
N PRO A 57 7.20 30.56 -11.47
CA PRO A 57 7.56 31.98 -11.63
C PRO A 57 8.67 32.28 -12.66
N PRO A 58 8.90 33.56 -13.03
CA PRO A 58 10.10 33.95 -13.74
C PRO A 58 11.32 33.63 -12.87
N PHE A 59 12.13 32.66 -13.27
CA PHE A 59 13.37 32.30 -12.55
C PHE A 59 14.31 33.50 -12.35
N ALA A 60 14.20 34.54 -13.20
CA ALA A 60 14.88 35.81 -13.03
C ALA A 60 14.49 36.53 -11.73
N GLU A 61 13.20 36.54 -11.37
CA GLU A 61 12.72 37.19 -10.16
C GLU A 61 13.07 36.38 -8.91
N ILE A 62 12.95 35.04 -8.98
CA ILE A 62 13.41 34.13 -7.92
C ILE A 62 14.90 34.34 -7.66
N GLU A 63 15.71 34.44 -8.71
CA GLU A 63 17.15 34.69 -8.59
C GLU A 63 17.44 36.07 -7.99
N ARG A 64 16.75 37.13 -8.45
CA ARG A 64 16.91 38.49 -7.92
C ARG A 64 16.64 38.53 -6.42
N LEU A 65 15.52 37.96 -5.99
CA LEU A 65 15.12 37.90 -4.59
C LEU A 65 16.04 37.00 -3.75
N SER A 66 16.50 35.88 -4.32
CA SER A 66 17.46 35.00 -3.64
C SER A 66 18.81 35.68 -3.43
N ARG A 67 19.28 36.48 -4.40
CA ARG A 67 20.49 37.31 -4.26
C ARG A 67 20.33 38.38 -3.19
N GLU A 68 19.17 39.04 -3.13
CA GLU A 68 18.85 39.98 -2.05
C GLU A 68 18.82 39.28 -0.69
N GLY A 69 18.25 38.08 -0.63
CA GLY A 69 18.26 37.20 0.54
C GLY A 69 19.68 36.86 1.01
N LEU A 70 20.59 36.51 0.10
CA LEU A 70 21.99 36.23 0.42
C LEU A 70 22.74 37.46 0.93
N ARG A 71 22.46 38.66 0.41
CA ARG A 71 23.06 39.90 0.93
C ARG A 71 22.67 40.14 2.39
N ARG A 72 21.45 39.77 2.79
CA ARG A 72 20.97 39.88 4.19
C ARG A 72 21.44 38.73 5.06
N LYS A 73 21.44 37.51 4.52
CA LYS A 73 21.82 36.26 5.21
C LYS A 73 22.79 35.46 4.33
N PRO A 74 24.10 35.69 4.44
CA PRO A 74 25.11 35.09 3.55
C PRO A 74 25.17 33.55 3.58
N LEU A 75 24.74 32.93 4.69
CA LEU A 75 24.66 31.47 4.86
C LEU A 75 23.24 30.95 4.72
N ASN A 76 22.54 31.35 3.65
CA ASN A 76 21.19 30.87 3.35
C ASN A 76 21.24 29.76 2.27
N PRO A 77 21.11 28.47 2.63
CA PRO A 77 21.22 27.36 1.70
C PRO A 77 20.07 27.36 0.66
N ALA A 78 18.84 27.67 1.08
CA ALA A 78 17.70 27.74 0.18
C ALA A 78 17.91 28.80 -0.92
N ALA A 79 18.44 29.97 -0.56
CA ALA A 79 18.73 31.02 -1.54
C ALA A 79 19.82 30.61 -2.55
N LEU A 80 20.88 29.92 -2.08
CA LEU A 80 21.90 29.36 -2.98
C LEU A 80 21.29 28.35 -3.96
N THR A 81 20.43 27.45 -3.47
CA THR A 81 19.77 26.42 -4.27
C THR A 81 18.79 27.01 -5.28
N LEU A 82 18.03 28.03 -4.91
CA LEU A 82 17.13 28.73 -5.83
C LEU A 82 17.87 29.42 -6.99
N ILE A 83 19.06 29.99 -6.72
CA ILE A 83 19.92 30.54 -7.78
C ILE A 83 20.48 29.40 -8.65
N GLY A 84 20.80 28.24 -8.05
CA GLY A 84 21.18 27.02 -8.76
C GLY A 84 20.14 26.61 -9.79
N PHE A 85 18.88 26.45 -9.37
CA PHE A 85 17.77 26.14 -10.28
C PHE A 85 17.61 27.18 -11.41
N ALA A 86 17.76 28.48 -11.10
CA ALA A 86 17.70 29.52 -12.13
C ALA A 86 18.82 29.42 -13.18
N ARG A 87 20.02 28.96 -12.78
CA ARG A 87 21.15 28.70 -13.68
C ARG A 87 20.94 27.46 -14.54
N GLU A 88 20.49 26.37 -13.93
CA GLU A 88 20.14 25.13 -14.63
C GLU A 88 19.10 25.40 -15.72
N ARG A 89 18.08 26.22 -15.42
CA ARG A 89 17.04 26.59 -16.38
C ARG A 89 17.56 27.36 -17.60
N ARG A 90 18.71 28.04 -17.47
CA ARG A 90 19.43 28.74 -18.54
C ARG A 90 20.52 27.89 -19.20
N GLY A 91 20.66 26.62 -18.82
CA GLY A 91 21.67 25.71 -19.35
C GLY A 91 23.06 25.81 -18.69
N ASP A 92 23.23 26.59 -17.62
CA ASP A 92 24.48 26.64 -16.84
C ASP A 92 24.50 25.52 -15.80
N GLU A 93 24.62 24.27 -16.27
CA GLU A 93 24.65 23.08 -15.41
C GLU A 93 25.82 23.11 -14.43
N ALA A 94 27.03 23.46 -14.90
CA ALA A 94 28.22 23.51 -14.06
C ALA A 94 28.09 24.58 -12.96
N GLY A 95 27.54 25.74 -13.28
CA GLY A 95 27.26 26.79 -12.31
C GLY A 95 26.13 26.46 -11.35
N SER A 96 25.11 25.72 -11.81
CA SER A 96 24.05 25.18 -10.94
C SER A 96 24.63 24.19 -9.92
N LEU A 97 25.40 23.21 -10.37
CA LEU A 97 26.00 22.20 -9.50
C LEU A 97 26.90 22.82 -8.43
N ARG A 98 27.75 23.80 -8.79
CA ARG A 98 28.57 24.52 -7.81
C ARG A 98 27.74 25.20 -6.72
N LEU A 99 26.55 25.71 -7.07
CA LEU A 99 25.65 26.34 -6.09
C LEU A 99 24.98 25.29 -5.20
N PHE A 100 24.51 24.17 -5.75
CA PHE A 100 23.96 23.07 -4.95
C PHE A 100 24.99 22.48 -3.98
N GLU A 101 26.23 22.26 -4.43
CA GLU A 101 27.33 21.82 -3.57
C GLU A 101 27.65 22.84 -2.47
N THR A 102 27.61 24.13 -2.80
CA THR A 102 27.82 25.18 -1.80
C THR A 102 26.67 25.22 -0.79
N ALA A 103 25.43 25.10 -1.25
CA ALA A 103 24.26 25.00 -0.38
C ALA A 103 24.35 23.78 0.55
N GLN A 104 24.80 22.63 0.02
CA GLN A 104 25.01 21.41 0.80
C GLN A 104 26.09 21.56 1.87
N ARG A 105 27.18 22.27 1.58
CA ARG A 105 28.22 22.62 2.56
C ARG A 105 27.69 23.54 3.65
N VAL A 106 26.82 24.49 3.29
CA VAL A 106 26.17 25.39 4.26
C VAL A 106 25.18 24.62 5.15
N SER A 107 24.34 23.77 4.57
CA SER A 107 23.41 22.93 5.32
C SER A 107 23.06 21.66 4.57
N ARG A 108 23.36 20.51 5.19
CA ARG A 108 22.92 19.18 4.74
C ARG A 108 21.43 18.92 4.99
N ARG A 109 20.74 19.79 5.73
CA ARG A 109 19.33 19.63 6.11
C ARG A 109 18.37 20.40 5.20
N ASP A 110 18.90 21.19 4.27
CA ASP A 110 18.07 21.96 3.34
C ASP A 110 17.38 21.03 2.34
N VAL A 111 16.05 20.99 2.40
CA VAL A 111 15.22 20.06 1.60
C VAL A 111 15.31 20.34 0.11
N LEU A 112 15.35 21.62 -0.30
CA LEU A 112 15.48 21.97 -1.71
C LEU A 112 16.80 21.47 -2.29
N THR A 113 17.87 21.61 -1.51
CA THR A 113 19.20 21.14 -1.88
C THR A 113 19.19 19.62 -2.02
N GLN A 114 18.60 18.89 -1.06
CA GLN A 114 18.48 17.44 -1.17
C GLN A 114 17.68 17.04 -2.42
N LEU A 115 16.57 17.73 -2.69
CA LEU A 115 15.75 17.47 -3.86
C LEU A 115 16.50 17.73 -5.17
N ALA A 116 17.33 18.78 -5.23
CA ALA A 116 18.19 19.05 -6.38
C ALA A 116 19.16 17.90 -6.65
N PHE A 117 19.82 17.38 -5.61
CA PHE A 117 20.69 16.21 -5.73
C PHE A 117 19.92 14.95 -6.13
N VAL A 118 18.77 14.68 -5.51
CA VAL A 118 17.89 13.56 -5.89
C VAL A 118 17.58 13.58 -7.37
N ASN A 119 17.14 14.71 -7.91
CA ASN A 119 16.78 14.83 -9.32
C ASN A 119 17.98 14.73 -10.26
N GLY A 120 19.08 15.43 -9.94
CA GLY A 120 20.29 15.42 -10.76
C GLY A 120 20.96 14.04 -10.81
N LEU A 121 21.00 13.32 -9.69
CA LEU A 121 21.58 11.97 -9.59
C LEU A 121 20.67 10.94 -10.27
N ALA A 122 19.35 11.04 -10.08
CA ALA A 122 18.39 10.17 -10.74
C ALA A 122 18.46 10.33 -12.27
N ALA A 123 18.59 11.56 -12.78
CA ALA A 123 18.75 11.83 -14.21
C ALA A 123 20.03 11.20 -14.79
N LYS A 124 21.09 11.09 -13.98
CA LYS A 124 22.36 10.43 -14.34
C LYS A 124 22.35 8.91 -14.10
N GLY A 125 21.26 8.36 -13.56
CA GLY A 125 21.13 6.95 -13.23
C GLY A 125 21.88 6.52 -11.96
N ASP A 126 22.38 7.47 -11.15
CA ASP A 126 23.00 7.18 -9.85
C ASP A 126 21.93 6.99 -8.78
N LEU A 127 21.43 5.77 -8.68
CA LEU A 127 20.36 5.42 -7.75
C LEU A 127 20.82 5.35 -6.30
N ALA A 128 22.08 4.99 -6.05
CA ALA A 128 22.62 4.94 -4.69
C ALA A 128 22.68 6.35 -4.12
N GLY A 129 23.31 7.28 -4.83
CA GLY A 129 23.36 8.69 -4.42
C GLY A 129 21.96 9.32 -4.32
N THR A 130 21.05 8.96 -5.23
CA THR A 130 19.64 9.41 -5.15
C THR A 130 18.99 9.01 -3.83
N LEU A 131 19.13 7.75 -3.43
CA LEU A 131 18.52 7.23 -2.21
C LEU A 131 19.19 7.75 -0.93
N ASP A 132 20.49 8.02 -0.98
CA ASP A 132 21.23 8.65 0.13
C ASP A 132 20.68 10.05 0.42
N HIS A 133 20.49 10.87 -0.62
CA HIS A 133 19.91 12.21 -0.46
C HIS A 133 18.41 12.17 -0.07
N TYR A 134 17.68 11.13 -0.49
CA TYR A 134 16.33 10.86 0.01
C TYR A 134 16.32 10.60 1.51
N ASP A 135 17.20 9.73 2.01
CA ASP A 135 17.31 9.42 3.44
C ASP A 135 17.65 10.67 4.25
N VAL A 136 18.61 11.48 3.78
CA VAL A 136 18.98 12.74 4.44
C VAL A 136 17.78 13.70 4.51
N ALA A 137 17.05 13.90 3.42
CA ALA A 137 15.89 14.79 3.39
C ALA A 137 14.81 14.35 4.39
N LEU A 138 14.46 13.06 4.37
CA LEU A 138 13.41 12.50 5.21
C LEU A 138 13.79 12.46 6.70
N ARG A 139 15.08 12.34 7.04
CA ARG A 139 15.56 12.43 8.43
C ARG A 139 15.52 13.83 9.00
N THR A 140 15.57 14.86 8.15
CA THR A 140 15.87 16.22 8.58
C THR A 140 14.69 17.17 8.52
N ASN A 141 13.64 16.83 7.76
CA ASN A 141 12.46 17.68 7.65
C ASN A 141 11.17 16.88 7.41
N ASN A 142 10.16 17.11 8.24
CA ASN A 142 8.85 16.49 8.08
C ASN A 142 8.15 16.92 6.78
N SER A 143 8.36 18.15 6.29
CA SER A 143 7.78 18.59 5.01
C SER A 143 8.37 17.83 3.82
N ALA A 144 9.54 17.21 3.96
CA ALA A 144 10.11 16.35 2.93
C ALA A 144 9.31 15.04 2.78
N VAL A 145 8.72 14.53 3.86
CA VAL A 145 7.86 13.33 3.82
C VAL A 145 6.68 13.57 2.89
N GLU A 146 5.96 14.68 3.08
CA GLU A 146 4.79 15.01 2.27
C GLU A 146 5.15 15.19 0.78
N LEU A 147 6.27 15.86 0.50
CA LEU A 147 6.69 16.14 -0.87
C LEU A 147 7.24 14.91 -1.60
N MET A 148 8.05 14.10 -0.91
CA MET A 148 8.89 13.09 -1.55
C MET A 148 8.28 11.69 -1.50
N THR A 149 7.38 11.41 -0.55
CA THR A 149 6.75 10.08 -0.44
C THR A 149 5.95 9.67 -1.69
N PRO A 150 5.13 10.54 -2.31
CA PRO A 150 4.43 10.18 -3.55
C PRO A 150 5.38 9.88 -4.71
N ILE A 151 6.52 10.59 -4.78
CA ILE A 151 7.54 10.39 -5.82
C ILE A 151 8.22 9.03 -5.62
N LEU A 152 8.62 8.70 -4.39
CA LEU A 152 9.17 7.40 -4.04
C LEU A 152 8.16 6.27 -4.30
N GLY A 153 6.89 6.49 -3.96
CA GLY A 153 5.78 5.59 -4.28
C GLY A 153 5.68 5.28 -5.76
N ASN A 154 5.71 6.31 -6.62
CA ASN A 154 5.70 6.13 -8.07
C ASN A 154 6.97 5.44 -8.60
N ALA A 155 8.11 5.65 -7.94
CA ALA A 155 9.37 5.00 -8.30
C ALA A 155 9.39 3.50 -7.98
N MET A 156 8.44 2.98 -7.19
CA MET A 156 8.34 1.55 -6.87
C MET A 156 8.07 0.65 -8.08
N ARG A 157 7.76 1.19 -9.26
CA ARG A 157 7.74 0.40 -10.51
C ARG A 157 9.12 -0.08 -10.98
N ASP A 158 10.21 0.56 -10.52
CA ASP A 158 11.58 0.24 -10.91
C ASP A 158 12.22 -0.75 -9.91
N THR A 159 12.64 -1.92 -10.40
CA THR A 159 13.24 -2.98 -9.58
C THR A 159 14.56 -2.57 -8.92
N ARG A 160 15.28 -1.60 -9.48
CA ARG A 160 16.52 -1.07 -8.88
C ARG A 160 16.22 -0.18 -7.69
N ILE A 161 15.17 0.64 -7.78
CA ILE A 161 14.67 1.44 -6.66
C ILE A 161 14.15 0.51 -5.56
N GLN A 162 13.41 -0.55 -5.90
CA GLN A 162 12.93 -1.53 -4.92
C GLN A 162 14.09 -2.12 -4.09
N LYS A 163 15.17 -2.55 -4.75
CA LYS A 163 16.37 -3.09 -4.10
C LYS A 163 17.07 -2.06 -3.21
N GLY A 164 17.23 -0.83 -3.69
CA GLY A 164 17.85 0.25 -2.91
C GLY A 164 17.00 0.64 -1.70
N PHE A 165 15.68 0.78 -1.88
CA PHE A 165 14.75 1.09 -0.80
C PHE A 165 14.72 -0.03 0.25
N ALA A 166 14.79 -1.31 -0.15
CA ALA A 166 14.96 -2.42 0.78
C ALA A 166 16.23 -2.28 1.66
N GLY A 167 17.29 -1.68 1.13
CA GLY A 167 18.48 -1.30 1.90
C GLY A 167 18.19 -0.27 2.99
N LEU A 168 17.38 0.76 2.69
CA LEU A 168 16.95 1.77 3.67
C LEU A 168 16.01 1.17 4.72
N VAL A 169 15.04 0.34 4.32
CA VAL A 169 14.11 -0.34 5.23
C VAL A 169 14.87 -1.16 6.28
N ARG A 170 15.91 -1.90 5.88
CA ARG A 170 16.77 -2.67 6.79
C ARG A 170 17.49 -1.82 7.83
N GLN A 171 17.82 -0.58 7.51
CA GLN A 171 18.47 0.35 8.44
C GLN A 171 17.51 0.94 9.48
N ARG A 172 16.19 0.76 9.29
CA ARG A 172 15.13 1.27 10.18
C ARG A 172 15.28 2.77 10.52
N PRO A 173 15.33 3.64 9.50
CA PRO A 173 15.44 5.07 9.74
C PRO A 173 14.22 5.61 10.50
N PRO A 174 14.35 6.73 11.25
CA PRO A 174 13.25 7.28 12.04
C PRO A 174 12.00 7.63 11.24
N TRP A 175 12.14 7.98 9.95
CA TRP A 175 11.04 8.30 9.05
C TRP A 175 10.34 7.08 8.47
N LEU A 176 10.86 5.86 8.66
CA LEU A 176 10.37 4.66 7.98
C LEU A 176 8.88 4.45 8.21
N LEU A 177 8.42 4.60 9.46
CA LEU A 177 7.04 4.35 9.82
C LEU A 177 6.06 5.26 9.05
N VAL A 178 6.30 6.58 9.06
CA VAL A 178 5.38 7.54 8.41
C VAL A 178 5.36 7.37 6.90
N VAL A 179 6.51 7.05 6.28
CA VAL A 179 6.60 6.79 4.85
C VAL A 179 5.88 5.50 4.47
N LEU A 180 6.07 4.41 5.23
CA LEU A 180 5.38 3.14 4.96
C LEU A 180 3.88 3.23 5.19
N ASP A 181 3.42 3.91 6.24
CA ASP A 181 1.99 4.09 6.49
C ASP A 181 1.32 4.86 5.33
N ASN A 182 1.96 5.94 4.86
CA ASN A 182 1.47 6.67 3.69
C ASN A 182 1.50 5.81 2.42
N MET A 183 2.65 5.25 2.05
CA MET A 183 2.81 4.51 0.80
C MET A 183 1.95 3.25 0.76
N SER A 184 1.82 2.53 1.88
CA SER A 184 0.94 1.37 1.99
C SER A 184 -0.53 1.70 1.71
N SER A 185 -0.92 2.98 1.78
CA SER A 185 -2.28 3.45 1.49
C SER A 185 -2.41 4.17 0.14
N THR A 186 -1.36 4.86 -0.33
CA THR A 186 -1.47 5.81 -1.45
C THR A 186 -0.74 5.38 -2.74
N THR A 187 0.31 4.55 -2.65
CA THR A 187 1.13 4.25 -3.84
C THR A 187 0.34 3.57 -4.95
N GLN A 188 0.55 3.93 -6.22
CA GLN A 188 -0.06 3.24 -7.37
C GLN A 188 0.59 1.89 -7.67
N PHE A 189 1.71 1.56 -7.01
CA PHE A 189 2.48 0.34 -7.24
C PHE A 189 2.65 -0.48 -5.95
N PRO A 190 1.56 -0.98 -5.33
CA PRO A 190 1.63 -1.72 -4.07
C PRO A 190 2.50 -2.98 -4.18
N GLY A 191 2.45 -3.72 -5.29
CA GLY A 191 3.34 -4.85 -5.54
C GLY A 191 4.84 -4.49 -5.55
N GLY A 192 5.20 -3.29 -6.01
CA GLY A 192 6.58 -2.81 -5.97
C GLY A 192 7.07 -2.50 -4.55
N LEU A 193 6.21 -1.89 -3.73
CA LEU A 193 6.48 -1.70 -2.31
C LEU A 193 6.60 -3.04 -1.58
N ALA A 194 5.66 -3.96 -1.83
CA ALA A 194 5.67 -5.31 -1.26
C ALA A 194 6.96 -6.07 -1.57
N LYS A 195 7.45 -6.00 -2.82
CA LYS A 195 8.75 -6.57 -3.21
C LYS A 195 9.92 -5.94 -2.44
N SER A 196 9.89 -4.64 -2.21
CA SER A 196 10.92 -3.95 -1.43
C SER A 196 10.94 -4.42 0.02
N LEU A 197 9.77 -4.59 0.64
CA LEU A 197 9.64 -5.11 2.00
C LEU A 197 10.07 -6.58 2.10
N ALA A 198 9.70 -7.41 1.12
CA ALA A 198 10.16 -8.80 1.03
C ALA A 198 11.69 -8.88 0.93
N LEU A 199 12.31 -8.05 0.09
CA LEU A 199 13.77 -7.95 -0.04
C LEU A 199 14.45 -7.43 1.23
N ALA A 200 13.75 -6.65 2.06
CA ALA A 200 14.25 -6.17 3.34
C ALA A 200 14.17 -7.24 4.46
N GLY A 201 13.47 -8.35 4.23
CA GLY A 201 13.23 -9.39 5.24
C GLY A 201 11.98 -9.13 6.11
N GLY A 202 11.05 -8.29 5.64
CA GLY A 202 9.83 -7.92 6.36
C GLY A 202 10.02 -6.81 7.39
N LEU A 203 8.92 -6.44 8.06
CA LEU A 203 8.89 -5.40 9.08
C LEU A 203 8.89 -5.99 10.51
N PRO A 204 9.15 -5.17 11.55
CA PRO A 204 8.97 -5.61 12.93
C PRO A 204 7.56 -6.16 13.18
N ARG A 205 7.44 -7.10 14.13
CA ARG A 205 6.16 -7.75 14.49
C ARG A 205 5.34 -6.98 15.53
N THR A 206 5.83 -5.83 15.95
CA THR A 206 5.15 -4.96 16.91
C THR A 206 4.27 -3.96 16.17
N PRO A 207 3.11 -3.58 16.73
CA PRO A 207 2.29 -2.49 16.18
C PRO A 207 3.12 -1.22 15.94
N PRO A 208 2.83 -0.44 14.88
CA PRO A 208 1.74 -0.61 13.92
C PRO A 208 2.16 -1.33 12.61
N PHE A 209 3.28 -2.06 12.60
CA PHE A 209 3.83 -2.63 11.37
C PHE A 209 3.00 -3.79 10.78
N PRO A 210 2.45 -4.74 11.57
CA PRO A 210 1.56 -5.77 11.03
C PRO A 210 0.36 -5.18 10.29
N GLU A 211 -0.24 -4.11 10.81
CA GLU A 211 -1.39 -3.44 10.18
C GLU A 211 -1.03 -2.79 8.83
N ILE A 212 0.19 -2.25 8.72
CA ILE A 212 0.74 -1.74 7.45
C ILE A 212 0.94 -2.89 6.44
N GLU A 213 1.51 -4.02 6.87
CA GLU A 213 1.70 -5.19 6.00
C GLU A 213 0.37 -5.79 5.54
N GLN A 214 -0.61 -5.89 6.44
CA GLN A 214 -1.97 -6.37 6.16
C GLN A 214 -2.67 -5.47 5.13
N ARG A 215 -2.65 -4.14 5.35
CA ARG A 215 -3.22 -3.18 4.40
C ARG A 215 -2.56 -3.27 3.04
N LEU A 216 -1.23 -3.36 3.01
CA LEU A 216 -0.48 -3.52 1.77
C LEU A 216 -0.84 -4.84 1.08
N LEU A 217 -0.97 -5.94 1.81
CA LEU A 217 -1.37 -7.25 1.29
C LEU A 217 -2.73 -7.19 0.60
N ALA A 218 -3.72 -6.54 1.23
CA ALA A 218 -5.03 -6.32 0.62
C ALA A 218 -4.95 -5.50 -0.68
N ARG A 219 -4.08 -4.49 -0.73
CA ARG A 219 -3.89 -3.67 -1.94
C ARG A 219 -3.12 -4.39 -3.04
N VAL A 220 -2.13 -5.21 -2.70
CA VAL A 220 -1.44 -6.09 -3.67
C VAL A 220 -2.44 -7.07 -4.27
N LEU A 221 -3.33 -7.65 -3.46
CA LEU A 221 -4.39 -8.50 -3.98
C LEU A 221 -5.29 -7.78 -4.98
N ALA A 222 -5.74 -6.58 -4.63
CA ALA A 222 -6.63 -5.80 -5.48
C ALA A 222 -5.96 -5.28 -6.77
N SER A 223 -4.69 -4.91 -6.70
CA SER A 223 -3.97 -4.23 -7.80
C SER A 223 -3.12 -5.17 -8.66
N ASP A 224 -2.41 -6.12 -8.04
CA ASP A 224 -1.45 -7.00 -8.69
C ASP A 224 -1.98 -8.45 -8.83
N GLY A 225 -3.09 -8.75 -8.17
CA GLY A 225 -3.79 -10.03 -8.25
C GLY A 225 -3.34 -11.09 -7.24
N PRO A 226 -4.01 -12.26 -7.25
CA PRO A 226 -3.87 -13.27 -6.20
C PRO A 226 -2.47 -13.90 -6.12
N ILE A 227 -1.79 -14.06 -7.26
CA ILE A 227 -0.45 -14.68 -7.30
C ILE A 227 0.58 -13.77 -6.63
N ALA A 228 0.58 -12.47 -6.95
CA ALA A 228 1.44 -11.48 -6.32
C ALA A 228 1.15 -11.36 -4.81
N ALA A 229 -0.12 -11.38 -4.41
CA ALA A 229 -0.51 -11.37 -3.00
C ALA A 229 0.00 -12.61 -2.26
N ARG A 230 -0.07 -13.79 -2.88
CA ARG A 230 0.51 -15.03 -2.33
C ARG A 230 2.02 -14.93 -2.16
N GLU A 231 2.73 -14.42 -3.17
CA GLU A 231 4.18 -14.24 -3.09
C GLU A 231 4.56 -13.30 -1.95
N TYR A 232 3.86 -12.17 -1.81
CA TYR A 232 4.09 -11.24 -0.72
C TYR A 232 3.77 -11.85 0.64
N PHE A 233 2.62 -12.53 0.79
CA PHE A 233 2.28 -13.24 2.01
C PHE A 233 3.37 -14.24 2.44
N LEU A 234 3.91 -15.03 1.50
CA LEU A 234 4.95 -16.00 1.81
C LEU A 234 6.28 -15.35 2.21
N SER A 235 6.47 -14.06 1.93
CA SER A 235 7.61 -13.28 2.42
C SER A 235 7.42 -12.74 3.86
N LEU A 236 6.18 -12.73 4.37
CA LEU A 236 5.88 -12.20 5.70
C LEU A 236 6.38 -13.16 6.78
N PRO A 237 7.10 -12.67 7.82
CA PRO A 237 7.58 -13.52 8.91
C PRO A 237 6.51 -14.40 9.58
N GLY A 238 6.65 -15.72 9.52
CA GLY A 238 5.70 -16.64 10.15
C GLY A 238 4.49 -17.01 9.31
N ALA A 239 4.34 -16.48 8.08
CA ALA A 239 3.43 -17.03 7.09
C ALA A 239 3.91 -18.42 6.60
N ARG A 240 2.99 -19.33 6.29
CA ARG A 240 3.32 -20.66 5.75
C ARG A 240 2.45 -20.98 4.55
N SER A 241 3.03 -21.67 3.57
CA SER A 241 2.30 -22.15 2.39
C SER A 241 1.12 -23.05 2.74
N ALA A 242 1.24 -23.85 3.82
CA ALA A 242 0.17 -24.70 4.31
C ALA A 242 -1.07 -23.91 4.77
N ASP A 243 -0.91 -22.67 5.25
CA ASP A 243 -2.05 -21.85 5.69
C ASP A 243 -2.95 -21.49 4.50
N LEU A 244 -2.40 -21.41 3.28
CA LEU A 244 -3.12 -21.10 2.04
C LEU A 244 -3.87 -22.30 1.42
N THR A 245 -3.70 -23.50 1.98
CA THR A 245 -4.38 -24.73 1.53
C THR A 245 -5.21 -25.38 2.64
N THR A 246 -5.07 -24.91 3.88
CA THR A 246 -5.79 -25.43 5.05
C THR A 246 -7.12 -24.72 5.20
N LEU A 247 -8.24 -25.45 5.14
CA LEU A 247 -9.59 -24.89 5.24
C LEU A 247 -10.08 -24.69 6.69
N SER A 248 -9.49 -25.37 7.67
CA SER A 248 -9.93 -25.33 9.07
C SER A 248 -9.83 -23.94 9.71
N PHE A 249 -10.56 -23.75 10.80
CA PHE A 249 -10.44 -22.58 11.66
C PHE A 249 -9.39 -22.86 12.76
N ASP A 250 -8.32 -22.10 12.76
CA ASP A 250 -7.29 -22.10 13.80
C ASP A 250 -6.61 -20.73 13.89
N ALA A 251 -5.73 -20.54 14.88
CA ALA A 251 -5.09 -19.25 15.13
C ALA A 251 -4.27 -18.71 13.94
N ARG A 252 -3.83 -19.57 13.01
CA ARG A 252 -3.07 -19.17 11.82
C ARG A 252 -4.00 -18.84 10.66
N THR A 253 -5.02 -19.67 10.46
CA THR A 253 -5.99 -19.50 9.37
C THR A 253 -7.04 -18.43 9.67
N THR A 254 -7.05 -17.83 10.86
CA THR A 254 -7.87 -16.67 11.23
C THR A 254 -7.02 -15.49 11.75
N ASN A 255 -5.71 -15.45 11.46
CA ASN A 255 -4.86 -14.34 11.92
C ASN A 255 -5.18 -13.05 11.12
N PRO A 256 -5.68 -11.98 11.74
CA PRO A 256 -6.03 -10.75 11.01
C PRO A 256 -4.86 -10.12 10.26
N ASP A 257 -3.62 -10.30 10.71
CA ASP A 257 -2.41 -9.78 10.04
C ASP A 257 -2.24 -10.31 8.60
N PHE A 258 -2.86 -11.47 8.31
CA PHE A 258 -2.77 -12.14 7.02
C PHE A 258 -4.05 -12.04 6.19
N ALA A 259 -5.03 -11.25 6.65
CA ALA A 259 -6.20 -10.93 5.86
C ALA A 259 -5.80 -10.17 4.57
N PRO A 260 -6.51 -10.37 3.44
CA PRO A 260 -7.70 -11.21 3.27
C PRO A 260 -7.39 -12.63 2.75
N LEU A 261 -6.13 -13.10 2.83
CA LEU A 261 -5.76 -14.43 2.34
C LEU A 261 -6.23 -15.56 3.25
N VAL A 262 -6.31 -15.29 4.55
CA VAL A 262 -6.84 -16.20 5.56
C VAL A 262 -8.31 -15.89 5.86
N TRP A 263 -8.96 -16.72 6.67
CA TRP A 263 -10.33 -16.46 7.09
C TRP A 263 -10.46 -15.09 7.76
N THR A 264 -11.31 -14.26 7.17
CA THR A 264 -11.55 -12.88 7.55
C THR A 264 -13.06 -12.70 7.69
N GLU A 265 -13.49 -12.10 8.79
CA GLU A 265 -14.88 -11.71 9.01
C GLU A 265 -15.27 -10.63 8.00
N ILE A 266 -16.46 -10.73 7.42
CA ILE A 266 -16.95 -9.75 6.45
C ILE A 266 -17.96 -8.85 7.13
N ALA A 267 -17.73 -7.54 7.01
CA ALA A 267 -18.72 -6.53 7.41
C ALA A 267 -19.83 -6.48 6.35
N ASP A 268 -20.91 -7.22 6.60
CA ASP A 268 -22.11 -7.24 5.76
C ASP A 268 -23.28 -6.58 6.52
N PRO A 269 -24.04 -5.64 5.93
CA PRO A 269 -25.18 -5.01 6.60
C PRO A 269 -26.29 -5.99 7.00
N ASN A 270 -26.38 -7.14 6.32
CA ASN A 270 -27.48 -8.09 6.47
C ASN A 270 -27.12 -9.30 7.34
N ALA A 271 -25.84 -9.52 7.61
CA ALA A 271 -25.36 -10.62 8.43
C ALA A 271 -24.05 -10.27 9.15
N SER A 272 -23.82 -10.87 10.31
CA SER A 272 -22.57 -10.70 11.06
C SER A 272 -21.96 -12.05 11.39
N GLY A 273 -20.66 -12.20 11.19
CA GLY A 273 -19.89 -13.39 11.53
C GLY A 273 -18.81 -13.08 12.54
N ALA A 274 -18.51 -14.04 13.42
CA ALA A 274 -17.42 -13.95 14.39
C ALA A 274 -16.73 -15.30 14.60
N PHE A 275 -15.40 -15.31 14.70
CA PHE A 275 -14.64 -16.48 15.13
C PHE A 275 -14.65 -16.61 16.65
N VAL A 276 -15.39 -17.59 17.18
CA VAL A 276 -15.55 -17.83 18.61
C VAL A 276 -14.83 -19.09 19.04
N ARG A 277 -14.00 -18.97 20.07
CA ARG A 277 -13.29 -20.08 20.70
C ARG A 277 -14.11 -20.63 21.87
N ASP A 278 -14.41 -21.92 21.82
CA ASP A 278 -15.19 -22.63 22.83
C ASP A 278 -14.56 -24.01 23.07
N GLY A 279 -14.22 -24.33 24.33
CA GLY A 279 -13.56 -25.58 24.69
C GLY A 279 -12.26 -25.88 23.92
N GLY A 280 -11.54 -24.84 23.47
CA GLY A 280 -10.32 -24.96 22.66
C GLY A 280 -10.55 -25.10 21.15
N MET A 281 -11.79 -25.35 20.70
CA MET A 281 -12.17 -25.42 19.30
C MET A 281 -12.58 -24.04 18.79
N LEU A 282 -12.07 -23.64 17.61
CA LEU A 282 -12.49 -22.41 16.94
C LEU A 282 -13.69 -22.71 16.03
N SER A 283 -14.71 -21.87 16.09
CA SER A 283 -15.93 -21.98 15.30
C SER A 283 -16.29 -20.64 14.67
N LEU A 284 -16.89 -20.67 13.49
CA LEU A 284 -17.54 -19.49 12.91
C LEU A 284 -18.98 -19.46 13.40
N GLN A 285 -19.34 -18.42 14.14
CA GLN A 285 -20.71 -18.14 14.54
C GLN A 285 -21.21 -16.96 13.74
N GLY A 286 -22.50 -16.91 13.43
CA GLY A 286 -23.05 -15.75 12.76
C GLY A 286 -24.55 -15.63 12.90
N SER A 287 -25.03 -14.43 12.61
CA SER A 287 -26.44 -14.07 12.63
C SER A 287 -26.81 -13.36 11.33
N ALA A 288 -28.07 -13.51 10.91
CA ALA A 288 -28.66 -12.80 9.77
C ALA A 288 -30.02 -12.22 10.18
N ALA A 289 -30.31 -11.01 9.71
CA ALA A 289 -31.59 -10.36 9.93
C ALA A 289 -32.75 -11.10 9.21
N PRO A 290 -34.01 -10.90 9.62
CA PRO A 290 -35.16 -11.50 8.92
C PRO A 290 -35.17 -11.14 7.44
N ASN A 291 -35.52 -12.10 6.58
CA ASN A 291 -35.55 -11.95 5.12
C ASN A 291 -34.23 -11.46 4.50
N SER A 292 -33.11 -11.66 5.17
CA SER A 292 -31.80 -11.20 4.72
C SER A 292 -30.85 -12.37 4.45
N SER A 293 -29.80 -12.08 3.69
CA SER A 293 -28.64 -12.96 3.58
C SER A 293 -27.38 -12.13 3.45
N GLY A 294 -26.27 -12.64 3.97
CA GLY A 294 -24.99 -11.95 3.92
C GLY A 294 -23.80 -12.89 4.10
N VAL A 295 -22.62 -12.40 3.75
CA VAL A 295 -21.36 -13.15 3.93
C VAL A 295 -20.90 -12.99 5.37
N LEU A 296 -20.67 -14.11 6.07
CA LEU A 296 -20.15 -14.14 7.43
C LEU A 296 -18.62 -14.01 7.43
N ALA A 297 -17.96 -14.81 6.59
CA ALA A 297 -16.52 -14.87 6.50
C ALA A 297 -16.07 -15.27 5.10
N SER A 298 -14.88 -14.80 4.73
CA SER A 298 -14.26 -15.08 3.44
C SER A 298 -12.80 -15.46 3.61
N ARG A 299 -12.26 -16.20 2.65
CA ARG A 299 -10.82 -16.38 2.49
C ARG A 299 -10.43 -16.70 1.07
N MET A 300 -9.12 -16.66 0.82
CA MET A 300 -8.53 -17.21 -0.39
C MET A 300 -7.89 -18.58 -0.13
N MET A 301 -7.80 -19.35 -1.20
CA MET A 301 -7.20 -20.68 -1.23
C MET A 301 -6.37 -20.84 -2.50
N PHE A 302 -5.25 -21.55 -2.38
CA PHE A 302 -4.33 -21.84 -3.47
C PHE A 302 -4.16 -23.36 -3.59
N LEU A 303 -5.27 -24.04 -3.87
CA LEU A 303 -5.31 -25.48 -3.97
C LEU A 303 -4.70 -25.94 -5.30
N PRO A 304 -3.75 -26.91 -5.28
CA PRO A 304 -3.33 -27.60 -6.49
C PRO A 304 -4.50 -28.30 -7.18
N ALA A 305 -4.37 -28.57 -8.48
CA ALA A 305 -5.34 -29.40 -9.19
C ALA A 305 -5.50 -30.77 -8.53
N GLY A 306 -6.72 -31.27 -8.43
CA GLY A 306 -7.01 -32.56 -7.80
C GLY A 306 -8.45 -32.67 -7.27
N GLN A 307 -8.76 -33.86 -6.77
CA GLN A 307 -10.01 -34.14 -6.07
C GLN A 307 -9.84 -33.86 -4.58
N TYR A 308 -10.86 -33.30 -3.96
CA TYR A 308 -10.85 -32.95 -2.54
C TYR A 308 -12.14 -33.41 -1.86
N ARG A 309 -11.99 -33.90 -0.62
CA ARG A 309 -13.09 -34.18 0.28
C ARG A 309 -13.20 -33.06 1.30
N VAL A 310 -14.36 -32.42 1.36
CA VAL A 310 -14.67 -31.38 2.33
C VAL A 310 -15.54 -31.97 3.43
N SER A 311 -15.30 -31.54 4.66
CA SER A 311 -16.07 -31.98 5.82
C SER A 311 -16.29 -30.81 6.75
N GLY A 312 -17.46 -30.73 7.36
CA GLY A 312 -17.83 -29.69 8.31
C GLY A 312 -19.14 -30.06 9.00
N ARG A 313 -19.40 -29.44 10.14
CA ARG A 313 -20.66 -29.59 10.87
C ARG A 313 -21.24 -28.21 11.13
N SER A 314 -22.52 -28.05 10.84
CA SER A 314 -23.22 -26.82 11.20
C SER A 314 -24.50 -27.05 11.98
N ALA A 315 -24.79 -26.13 12.89
CA ALA A 315 -26.12 -25.89 13.41
C ALA A 315 -26.67 -24.60 12.77
N VAL A 316 -27.95 -24.60 12.41
CA VAL A 316 -28.66 -23.42 11.90
C VAL A 316 -30.02 -23.39 12.58
N ASN A 317 -30.33 -22.26 13.21
CA ASN A 317 -31.59 -21.93 13.88
C ASN A 317 -32.19 -20.72 13.18
N GLY A 318 -33.49 -20.74 12.87
CA GLY A 318 -34.16 -19.66 12.16
C GLY A 318 -35.44 -20.17 11.50
N ASP A 319 -36.03 -19.32 10.66
CA ASP A 319 -37.25 -19.64 9.92
C ASP A 319 -37.03 -20.75 8.86
N PRO A 320 -38.13 -21.37 8.38
CA PRO A 320 -38.04 -22.29 7.24
C PRO A 320 -37.27 -21.67 6.07
N GLY A 321 -36.21 -22.36 5.63
CA GLY A 321 -35.32 -21.87 4.57
C GLY A 321 -34.03 -21.21 5.08
N ALA A 322 -33.89 -20.98 6.39
CA ALA A 322 -32.63 -20.58 7.01
C ALA A 322 -31.53 -21.60 6.70
N ALA A 323 -30.41 -21.14 6.14
CA ALA A 323 -29.36 -22.02 5.67
C ALA A 323 -28.00 -21.33 5.65
N LEU A 324 -26.95 -22.09 5.99
CA LEU A 324 -25.60 -21.74 5.61
C LEU A 324 -25.38 -22.08 4.14
N THR A 325 -24.66 -21.21 3.45
CA THR A 325 -24.20 -21.44 2.08
C THR A 325 -22.68 -21.28 2.06
N MET A 326 -21.95 -22.30 1.61
CA MET A 326 -20.52 -22.22 1.39
C MET A 326 -20.26 -22.32 -0.10
N THR A 327 -19.74 -21.24 -0.67
CA THR A 327 -19.36 -21.19 -2.08
C THR A 327 -17.85 -21.25 -2.21
N ILE A 328 -17.39 -22.01 -3.19
CA ILE A 328 -15.99 -22.02 -3.61
C ILE A 328 -16.00 -21.59 -5.06
N ARG A 329 -15.41 -20.44 -5.36
CA ARG A 329 -15.36 -19.87 -6.70
C ARG A 329 -13.94 -19.83 -7.21
N CYS A 330 -13.76 -20.10 -8.49
CA CYS A 330 -12.49 -19.84 -9.14
C CYS A 330 -12.31 -18.34 -9.42
N LEU A 331 -11.20 -17.75 -8.98
CA LEU A 331 -10.96 -16.33 -9.21
C LEU A 331 -10.45 -15.99 -10.61
N VAL A 332 -10.04 -17.00 -11.39
CA VAL A 332 -9.54 -16.80 -12.76
C VAL A 332 -10.68 -16.54 -13.74
N ASP A 333 -11.75 -17.34 -13.67
CA ASP A 333 -12.87 -17.32 -14.63
C ASP A 333 -14.23 -17.01 -13.96
N GLY A 334 -14.25 -16.85 -12.63
CA GLY A 334 -15.46 -16.54 -11.87
C GLY A 334 -16.43 -17.70 -11.69
N ARG A 335 -16.11 -18.92 -12.17
CA ARG A 335 -17.04 -20.04 -12.08
C ARG A 335 -17.14 -20.61 -10.67
N ASP A 336 -18.34 -21.01 -10.29
CA ASP A 336 -18.55 -21.72 -9.03
C ASP A 336 -18.04 -23.16 -9.17
N LEU A 337 -17.10 -23.53 -8.30
CA LEU A 337 -16.52 -24.87 -8.18
C LEU A 337 -17.32 -25.73 -7.20
N ALA A 338 -17.92 -25.08 -6.19
CA ALA A 338 -18.86 -25.69 -5.26
C ALA A 338 -19.83 -24.64 -4.73
N ASN A 339 -21.07 -25.06 -4.48
CA ASN A 339 -22.08 -24.29 -3.78
C ASN A 339 -22.89 -25.25 -2.90
N TRP A 340 -22.55 -25.30 -1.61
CA TRP A 340 -23.23 -26.16 -0.64
C TRP A 340 -24.16 -25.33 0.22
N LYS A 341 -25.46 -25.61 0.16
CA LYS A 341 -26.51 -24.90 0.90
C LYS A 341 -27.23 -25.84 1.86
N GLY A 342 -27.50 -25.36 3.07
CA GLY A 342 -28.32 -26.04 4.07
C GLY A 342 -27.59 -26.22 5.40
N LYS A 343 -27.94 -27.27 6.13
CA LYS A 343 -27.18 -27.73 7.30
C LYS A 343 -26.05 -28.64 6.81
N PHE A 344 -24.81 -28.30 7.13
CA PHE A 344 -23.64 -29.08 6.78
C PHE A 344 -23.55 -30.32 7.68
N GLY A 345 -23.71 -31.48 7.05
CA GLY A 345 -23.31 -32.78 7.57
C GLY A 345 -21.94 -33.18 7.03
N THR A 346 -21.41 -34.29 7.55
CA THR A 346 -20.12 -34.85 7.10
C THR A 346 -20.37 -36.19 6.40
N PRO A 347 -19.88 -36.41 5.15
CA PRO A 347 -19.10 -35.52 4.28
C PRO A 347 -19.97 -34.56 3.43
N LEU A 348 -19.37 -33.46 2.95
CA LEU A 348 -19.95 -32.62 1.90
C LEU A 348 -19.65 -33.21 0.51
N PRO A 349 -20.41 -32.84 -0.54
CA PRO A 349 -20.11 -33.26 -1.91
C PRO A 349 -18.66 -32.96 -2.31
N PRO A 350 -18.04 -33.79 -3.18
CA PRO A 350 -16.63 -33.63 -3.53
C PRO A 350 -16.35 -32.33 -4.27
N LEU A 351 -15.14 -31.81 -4.11
CA LEU A 351 -14.64 -30.61 -4.77
C LEU A 351 -13.54 -30.98 -5.77
N THR A 352 -13.70 -30.60 -7.03
CA THR A 352 -12.67 -30.78 -8.06
C THR A 352 -12.01 -29.44 -8.39
N ILE A 353 -10.69 -29.38 -8.26
CA ILE A 353 -9.89 -28.25 -8.74
C ILE A 353 -9.20 -28.66 -10.03
N THR A 354 -9.46 -27.93 -11.12
CA THR A 354 -8.77 -28.15 -12.40
C THR A 354 -7.49 -27.30 -12.49
N PRO A 355 -6.51 -27.66 -13.34
CA PRO A 355 -5.30 -26.86 -13.55
C PRO A 355 -5.57 -25.41 -13.99
N ALA A 356 -6.73 -25.15 -14.62
CA ALA A 356 -7.15 -23.81 -15.01
C ALA A 356 -7.53 -22.90 -13.83
N CYS A 357 -7.72 -23.48 -12.63
CA CYS A 357 -8.08 -22.71 -11.44
C CYS A 357 -6.95 -22.70 -10.41
N ALA A 358 -6.02 -21.76 -10.54
CA ALA A 358 -4.89 -21.63 -9.63
C ALA A 358 -5.24 -20.99 -8.27
N THR A 359 -6.37 -20.28 -8.19
CA THR A 359 -6.79 -19.58 -6.96
C THR A 359 -8.30 -19.65 -6.81
N GLN A 360 -8.74 -19.94 -5.59
CA GLN A 360 -10.14 -20.01 -5.21
C GLN A 360 -10.46 -19.01 -4.11
N LYS A 361 -11.68 -18.49 -4.13
CA LYS A 361 -12.28 -17.75 -3.02
C LYS A 361 -13.32 -18.64 -2.35
N VAL A 362 -13.30 -18.67 -1.03
CA VAL A 362 -14.30 -19.36 -0.22
C VAL A 362 -15.10 -18.31 0.53
N ASP A 363 -16.41 -18.28 0.31
CA ASP A 363 -17.33 -17.44 1.07
C ASP A 363 -18.29 -18.34 1.88
N VAL A 364 -18.45 -18.04 3.16
CA VAL A 364 -19.48 -18.65 4.00
C VAL A 364 -20.54 -17.59 4.27
N MET A 365 -21.77 -17.89 3.88
CA MET A 365 -22.92 -16.99 3.96
C MET A 365 -24.01 -17.60 4.82
N LEU A 366 -24.80 -16.74 5.46
CA LEU A 366 -26.02 -17.13 6.18
C LEU A 366 -27.21 -16.40 5.56
N GLY A 367 -28.27 -17.16 5.25
CA GLY A 367 -29.57 -16.60 4.90
C GLY A 367 -30.59 -16.96 5.97
N ALA A 368 -31.47 -16.02 6.31
CA ALA A 368 -32.52 -16.22 7.32
C ALA A 368 -33.75 -16.98 6.82
N GLY A 369 -33.90 -17.13 5.50
CA GLY A 369 -35.12 -17.68 4.90
C GLY A 369 -36.23 -16.63 4.78
N GLU A 370 -37.42 -17.07 4.37
CA GLU A 370 -38.60 -16.22 4.28
C GLU A 370 -39.37 -16.30 5.60
N GLY A 371 -39.46 -15.19 6.33
CA GLY A 371 -40.16 -15.13 7.60
C GLY A 371 -39.83 -13.89 8.44
N SER A 372 -40.32 -13.87 9.68
CA SER A 372 -40.19 -12.72 10.59
C SER A 372 -39.02 -12.86 11.57
N ASN A 373 -38.41 -14.04 11.69
CA ASN A 373 -37.28 -14.29 12.56
C ASN A 373 -35.97 -14.18 11.78
N GLY A 374 -34.91 -13.78 12.48
CA GLY A 374 -33.56 -13.89 11.95
C GLY A 374 -33.08 -15.34 11.91
N ALA A 375 -31.83 -15.54 11.51
CA ALA A 375 -31.16 -16.82 11.68
C ALA A 375 -29.87 -16.68 12.47
N GLU A 376 -29.53 -17.74 13.18
CA GLU A 376 -28.24 -17.94 13.82
C GLU A 376 -27.63 -19.23 13.30
N ALA A 377 -26.32 -19.23 13.11
CA ALA A 377 -25.61 -20.42 12.68
C ALA A 377 -24.26 -20.56 13.37
N ARG A 378 -23.85 -21.82 13.54
CA ARG A 378 -22.53 -22.20 14.03
C ARG A 378 -21.93 -23.23 13.09
N LEU A 379 -20.74 -22.94 12.56
CA LEU A 379 -19.96 -23.83 11.70
C LEU A 379 -18.68 -24.26 12.44
N THR A 380 -18.46 -25.58 12.51
CA THR A 380 -17.35 -26.20 13.24
C THR A 380 -16.72 -27.34 12.42
N GLY A 381 -15.51 -27.73 12.80
CA GLY A 381 -14.85 -28.94 12.26
C GLY A 381 -14.60 -28.89 10.76
N LEU A 382 -14.52 -27.70 10.17
CA LEU A 382 -14.28 -27.53 8.74
C LEU A 382 -12.90 -28.09 8.39
N SER A 383 -12.83 -28.95 7.38
CA SER A 383 -11.58 -29.56 6.93
C SER A 383 -11.63 -29.90 5.45
N LEU A 384 -10.45 -29.96 4.85
CA LEU A 384 -10.24 -30.27 3.45
C LEU A 384 -9.12 -31.30 3.33
N LYS A 385 -9.37 -32.42 2.65
CA LYS A 385 -8.37 -33.44 2.37
C LYS A 385 -8.29 -33.69 0.87
N ARG A 386 -7.08 -33.66 0.30
CA ARG A 386 -6.86 -34.06 -1.09
C ARG A 386 -7.07 -35.58 -1.21
N GLY A 387 -7.90 -35.99 -2.15
CA GLY A 387 -8.00 -37.39 -2.56
C GLY A 387 -6.69 -37.81 -3.22
N GLY A 388 -6.20 -38.99 -2.84
CA GLY A 388 -5.02 -39.61 -3.44
C GLY A 388 -5.23 -39.96 -4.90
#